data_AF-A0A9P7JH25-F1
#
_entry.id   AF-A0A9P7JH25-F1
#
_cell.length_a   1.000
_cell.length_b   1.000
_cell.length_c   1.000
_cell.angle_alpha   90.00
_cell.angle_beta   90.00
_cell.angle_gamma   90.00
#
_symmetry.space_group_name_H-M   'P 1'
#
loop_
_entity.id
_entity.type
_entity.pdbx_description
1 polymer ?
#
loop_
_entity_poly.entity_id
_entity_poly.type
_entity_poly.pdbx_seq_one_letter_code
_entity_poly.pdbx_strand_id
1 'polypeptide(L)'
;MLLWKSSHTLHQSSQPPEVLWTSLDHHWTSSEMKGTYSGCKKPPITTLNKPLNHKEFNTLSSNLLSNSAPLIQQHLVEQNTAQSTPGPSASTVPTINFNLPNDIFSFLQPASVPLPTTPGQTNALINSADIPVLPISAQPGPDLSLVNFCAVYNLSPDIHAKLMENGYMGTQTIRYIVVLELKEMGFKNGKIAAMKVAVAQWANGEM
;
A
#
# COMPACT_ATOMS: atom_id res chain seq x y z
N MET A 1 -61.72 44.56 -15.19
CA MET A 1 -61.10 45.82 -14.70
C MET A 1 -61.11 45.76 -13.19
N LEU A 2 -59.95 45.55 -12.55
CA LEU A 2 -59.64 45.70 -11.11
C LEU A 2 -58.20 45.16 -10.93
N LEU A 3 -57.22 46.04 -11.11
CA LEU A 3 -56.41 46.69 -10.07
C LEU A 3 -55.30 45.78 -9.49
N TRP A 4 -54.14 45.93 -10.14
CA TRP A 4 -52.81 45.55 -9.71
C TRP A 4 -52.47 46.26 -8.39
N LYS A 5 -52.06 45.52 -7.36
CA LYS A 5 -51.30 46.08 -6.23
C LYS A 5 -49.97 45.37 -6.12
N SER A 6 -48.98 46.06 -6.66
CA SER A 6 -47.56 45.86 -6.43
C SER A 6 -47.22 46.29 -4.99
N SER A 7 -46.50 45.44 -4.26
CA SER A 7 -45.85 45.83 -3.01
C SER A 7 -44.40 45.38 -3.03
N HIS A 8 -43.58 46.34 -2.63
CA HIS A 8 -42.14 46.42 -2.73
C HIS A 8 -41.39 45.57 -1.69
N THR A 9 -40.25 45.05 -2.15
CA THR A 9 -38.92 45.09 -1.51
C THR A 9 -38.76 44.53 -0.09
N LEU A 10 -38.01 43.41 0.01
CA LEU A 10 -37.02 43.25 1.06
C LEU A 10 -35.77 42.57 0.47
N HIS A 11 -34.75 43.37 0.23
CA HIS A 11 -33.43 42.92 -0.21
C HIS A 11 -32.73 42.34 1.03
N GLN A 12 -32.85 41.03 1.25
CA GLN A 12 -32.14 40.37 2.33
C GLN A 12 -30.72 40.06 1.86
N SER A 13 -29.79 40.92 2.24
CA SER A 13 -28.35 40.75 2.07
C SER A 13 -27.89 39.53 2.87
N SER A 14 -27.76 38.37 2.22
CA SER A 14 -27.01 37.23 2.76
C SER A 14 -25.52 37.57 2.78
N GLN A 15 -25.07 38.17 3.88
CA GLN A 15 -23.67 38.06 4.25
C GLN A 15 -23.37 36.59 4.56
N PRO A 16 -22.28 36.00 4.03
CA PRO A 16 -21.82 34.70 4.45
C PRO A 16 -21.39 34.77 5.93
N PRO A 17 -21.58 33.70 6.72
CA PRO A 17 -21.03 33.65 8.07
C PRO A 17 -19.51 33.69 7.98
N GLU A 18 -18.90 34.76 8.51
CA GLU A 18 -17.48 34.74 8.87
C GLU A 18 -17.27 33.61 9.88
N VAL A 19 -16.70 32.52 9.40
CA VAL A 19 -16.12 31.49 10.25
C VAL A 19 -14.91 32.13 10.91
N LEU A 20 -15.11 32.57 12.15
CA LEU A 20 -14.05 32.91 13.09
C LEU A 20 -13.17 31.66 13.26
N TRP A 21 -12.11 31.58 12.47
CA TRP A 21 -10.96 30.74 12.79
C TRP A 21 -10.33 31.35 14.03
N THR A 22 -10.72 30.86 15.20
CA THR A 22 -9.96 31.09 16.42
C THR A 22 -8.56 30.52 16.18
N SER A 23 -7.61 31.43 15.97
CA SER A 23 -6.17 31.18 16.03
C SER A 23 -5.89 30.47 17.34
N LEU A 24 -5.81 29.15 17.30
CA LEU A 24 -5.36 28.33 18.41
C LEU A 24 -3.83 28.31 18.30
N ASP A 25 -3.23 29.41 18.74
CA ASP A 25 -1.80 29.50 19.00
C ASP A 25 -1.45 28.48 20.08
N HIS A 26 -1.17 27.26 19.66
CA HIS A 26 -0.49 26.27 20.48
C HIS A 26 0.94 26.74 20.72
N HIS A 27 1.07 27.54 21.76
CA HIS A 27 2.32 27.89 22.40
C HIS A 27 3.00 26.59 22.87
N TRP A 28 3.84 26.01 21.99
CA TRP A 28 4.71 24.90 22.32
C TRP A 28 5.78 25.43 23.28
N THR A 29 5.51 25.36 24.58
CA THR A 29 6.55 25.54 25.60
C THR A 29 7.52 24.38 25.47
N SER A 30 8.61 24.64 24.76
CA SER A 30 9.80 23.81 24.74
C SER A 30 10.38 23.77 26.15
N SER A 31 9.87 22.84 26.97
CA SER A 31 10.45 22.55 28.27
C SER A 31 11.80 21.89 28.04
N GLU A 32 12.83 22.70 28.21
CA GLU A 32 14.25 22.39 28.14
C GLU A 32 14.59 21.27 29.14
N MET A 33 14.46 20.01 28.71
CA MET A 33 15.00 18.86 29.43
C MET A 33 16.54 18.91 29.33
N LYS A 34 17.16 19.64 30.27
CA LYS A 34 18.60 19.53 30.56
C LYS A 34 18.87 18.21 31.28
N GLY A 35 18.73 17.11 30.55
CA GLY A 35 19.23 15.81 30.97
C GLY A 35 20.70 15.71 30.61
N THR A 36 21.58 15.70 31.61
CA THR A 36 22.98 15.32 31.46
C THR A 36 23.06 13.91 30.88
N TYR A 37 23.44 13.80 29.60
CA TYR A 37 23.71 12.52 28.92
C TYR A 37 24.97 11.88 29.52
N SER A 38 24.78 11.17 30.62
CA SER A 38 25.77 10.24 31.15
C SER A 38 25.78 8.98 30.28
N GLY A 39 26.87 8.79 29.54
CA GLY A 39 27.32 7.46 29.10
C GLY A 39 26.40 6.68 28.15
N CYS A 40 25.96 7.30 27.04
CA CYS A 40 25.32 6.56 25.95
C CYS A 40 26.36 5.69 25.23
N LYS A 41 26.53 4.44 25.68
CA LYS A 41 27.22 3.39 24.91
C LYS A 41 26.46 3.26 23.59
N LYS A 42 27.09 3.65 22.48
CA LYS A 42 26.50 3.55 21.14
C LYS A 42 26.01 2.10 20.93
N PRO A 43 24.73 1.88 20.56
CA PRO A 43 24.29 0.54 20.23
C PRO A 43 25.12 0.01 19.04
N PRO A 44 25.52 -1.26 19.07
CA PRO A 44 26.34 -1.86 18.03
C PRO A 44 25.65 -1.69 16.68
N ILE A 45 26.36 -1.00 15.78
CA ILE A 45 25.88 -0.65 14.44
C ILE A 45 25.62 -1.96 13.69
N THR A 46 24.39 -2.14 13.21
CA THR A 46 24.00 -3.31 12.43
C THR A 46 24.66 -3.20 11.06
N THR A 47 25.79 -3.87 10.86
CA THR A 47 26.45 -3.97 9.55
C THR A 47 25.73 -5.00 8.68
N LEU A 48 25.70 -4.83 7.36
CA LEU A 48 25.12 -5.77 6.38
C LEU A 48 25.52 -7.23 6.62
N ASN A 49 26.76 -7.47 7.10
CA ASN A 49 27.28 -8.80 7.41
C ASN A 49 26.77 -9.42 8.71
N LYS A 50 25.97 -8.69 9.52
CA LYS A 50 25.50 -9.18 10.83
C LYS A 50 24.09 -8.66 11.14
N PRO A 51 23.04 -9.30 10.58
CA PRO A 51 21.66 -8.93 10.89
C PRO A 51 21.37 -9.14 12.39
N LEU A 52 20.46 -8.32 12.92
CA LEU A 52 20.17 -8.21 14.36
C LEU A 52 19.77 -9.56 15.02
N ASN A 53 19.29 -10.52 14.21
CA ASN A 53 18.88 -11.86 14.63
C ASN A 53 19.91 -12.99 14.36
N HIS A 54 21.19 -12.70 14.08
CA HIS A 54 22.17 -13.76 13.74
C HIS A 54 22.30 -14.89 14.79
N LYS A 55 22.00 -14.58 16.06
CA LYS A 55 22.04 -15.52 17.18
C LYS A 55 20.96 -16.59 17.11
N GLU A 56 19.82 -16.32 16.49
CA GLU A 56 18.74 -17.31 16.32
C GLU A 56 19.09 -18.36 15.26
N PHE A 57 19.94 -18.01 14.29
CA PHE A 57 20.40 -18.92 13.24
C PHE A 57 21.58 -19.80 13.67
N ASN A 58 22.37 -19.39 14.67
CA ASN A 58 23.51 -20.17 15.16
C ASN A 58 23.13 -21.33 16.08
N THR A 59 21.88 -21.39 16.55
CA THR A 59 21.34 -22.46 17.41
C THR A 59 20.80 -23.67 16.64
N LEU A 60 20.92 -23.69 15.30
CA LEU A 60 20.66 -24.90 14.52
C LEU A 60 21.80 -25.90 14.77
N SER A 61 21.67 -26.65 15.86
CA SER A 61 22.59 -27.70 16.28
C SER A 61 22.83 -28.69 15.14
N SER A 62 24.09 -29.07 14.93
CA SER A 62 24.55 -30.11 13.98
C SER A 62 23.67 -31.37 13.93
N ASN A 63 22.98 -31.68 15.02
CA ASN A 63 22.11 -32.85 15.15
C ASN A 63 20.78 -32.76 14.34
N LEU A 64 20.35 -31.56 13.92
CA LEU A 64 19.16 -31.37 13.08
C LEU A 64 19.49 -31.49 11.58
N LEU A 65 20.77 -31.46 11.22
CA LEU A 65 21.27 -31.57 9.85
C LEU A 65 21.00 -32.97 9.26
N SER A 66 21.02 -34.01 10.10
CA SER A 66 20.77 -35.40 9.67
C SER A 66 19.34 -35.66 9.21
N ASN A 67 18.38 -34.80 9.58
CA ASN A 67 16.98 -34.87 9.14
C ASN A 67 16.57 -33.67 8.27
N SER A 68 17.53 -32.87 7.79
CA SER A 68 17.24 -31.69 6.99
C SER A 68 16.68 -32.09 5.62
N ALA A 69 15.73 -31.29 5.11
CA ALA A 69 15.16 -31.49 3.78
C ALA A 69 16.28 -31.56 2.72
N PRO A 70 16.15 -32.40 1.68
CA PRO A 70 17.22 -32.65 0.69
C PRO A 70 17.79 -31.37 0.04
N LEU A 71 16.98 -30.31 -0.05
CA LEU A 71 17.41 -28.99 -0.54
C LEU A 71 18.48 -28.32 0.33
N ILE A 72 18.38 -28.47 1.66
CA ILE A 72 19.36 -27.90 2.60
C ILE A 72 20.69 -28.65 2.48
N GLN A 73 20.62 -29.96 2.29
CA GLN A 73 21.80 -30.81 2.11
C GLN A 73 22.54 -30.48 0.81
N GLN A 74 21.82 -30.22 -0.28
CA GLN A 74 22.42 -29.77 -1.55
C GLN A 74 23.16 -28.43 -1.39
N HIS A 75 22.54 -27.44 -0.76
CA HIS A 75 23.16 -26.12 -0.56
C HIS A 75 24.44 -26.19 0.31
N LEU A 76 24.47 -27.08 1.31
CA LEU A 76 25.67 -27.32 2.13
C LEU A 76 26.80 -27.98 1.35
N VAL A 77 26.50 -28.93 0.47
CA VAL A 77 27.51 -29.59 -0.38
C VAL A 77 28.12 -28.57 -1.35
N GLU A 78 27.30 -27.71 -1.96
CA GLU A 78 27.75 -26.65 -2.87
C GLU A 78 28.61 -25.59 -2.17
N GLN A 79 28.26 -25.18 -0.94
CA GLN A 79 29.08 -24.23 -0.17
C GLN A 79 30.45 -24.81 0.20
N ASN A 80 30.52 -26.07 0.64
CA ASN A 80 31.78 -26.68 1.06
C ASN A 80 32.71 -26.99 -0.13
N THR A 81 32.16 -27.24 -1.32
CA THR A 81 32.99 -27.43 -2.53
C THR A 81 33.62 -26.13 -3.03
N ALA A 82 32.99 -24.97 -2.77
CA ALA A 82 33.55 -23.67 -3.14
C ALA A 82 34.77 -23.23 -2.31
N GLN A 83 35.07 -23.90 -1.18
CA GLN A 83 36.12 -23.47 -0.24
C GLN A 83 37.44 -24.26 -0.34
N SER A 84 37.50 -25.29 -1.18
CA SER A 84 38.62 -26.25 -1.20
C SER A 84 39.60 -26.08 -2.38
N THR A 85 39.64 -24.94 -3.06
CA THR A 85 40.61 -24.71 -4.15
C THR A 85 41.35 -23.38 -4.01
N PRO A 86 42.66 -23.39 -3.68
CA PRO A 86 43.49 -22.20 -3.78
C PRO A 86 43.93 -22.03 -5.24
N GLY A 87 43.33 -21.09 -5.97
CA GLY A 87 43.69 -20.74 -7.35
C GLY A 87 43.29 -19.30 -7.69
N PRO A 88 44.07 -18.59 -8.51
CA PRO A 88 44.09 -17.13 -8.53
C PRO A 88 42.86 -16.51 -9.21
N SER A 89 42.45 -15.38 -8.63
CA SER A 89 41.54 -14.35 -9.12
C SER A 89 41.18 -14.39 -10.61
N ALA A 90 40.00 -14.92 -10.92
CA ALA A 90 39.22 -14.51 -12.07
C ALA A 90 37.82 -14.16 -11.56
N SER A 91 37.43 -12.89 -11.71
CA SER A 91 36.08 -12.42 -11.41
C SER A 91 35.15 -12.97 -12.49
N THR A 92 34.66 -14.18 -12.29
CA THR A 92 33.58 -14.74 -13.09
C THR A 92 32.27 -14.29 -12.47
N VAL A 93 31.58 -13.39 -13.18
CA VAL A 93 30.21 -12.99 -12.86
C VAL A 93 29.36 -14.27 -12.81
N PRO A 94 28.67 -14.57 -11.70
CA PRO A 94 27.86 -15.76 -11.60
C PRO A 94 26.74 -15.69 -12.64
N THR A 95 26.84 -16.54 -13.66
CA THR A 95 25.81 -16.68 -14.68
C THR A 95 24.75 -17.61 -14.11
N ILE A 96 23.68 -17.02 -13.58
CA ILE A 96 22.53 -17.79 -13.08
C ILE A 96 21.70 -18.23 -14.29
N ASN A 97 21.85 -19.48 -14.69
CA ASN A 97 21.08 -20.07 -15.79
C ASN A 97 19.77 -20.64 -15.24
N PHE A 98 18.67 -19.92 -15.39
CA PHE A 98 17.34 -20.42 -15.04
C PHE A 98 16.81 -21.30 -16.16
N ASN A 99 16.82 -22.62 -15.95
CA ASN A 99 16.13 -23.56 -16.82
C ASN A 99 14.65 -23.60 -16.40
N LEU A 100 13.84 -22.77 -17.05
CA LEU A 100 12.40 -22.73 -16.83
C LEU A 100 11.74 -23.75 -17.79
N PRO A 101 11.02 -24.77 -17.28
CA PRO A 101 10.34 -25.73 -18.14
C PRO A 101 9.35 -25.03 -19.08
N ASN A 102 9.24 -25.52 -20.31
CA ASN A 102 8.48 -24.83 -21.37
C ASN A 102 6.99 -24.63 -21.01
N ASP A 103 6.46 -25.43 -20.09
CA ASP A 103 5.06 -25.44 -19.68
C ASP A 103 4.62 -24.17 -18.94
N ILE A 104 5.54 -23.46 -18.26
CA ILE A 104 5.25 -22.19 -17.58
C ILE A 104 5.26 -20.97 -18.52
N PHE A 105 5.43 -21.14 -19.83
CA PHE A 105 5.18 -20.06 -20.79
C PHE A 105 3.87 -20.24 -21.57
N SER A 106 3.16 -21.34 -21.35
CA SER A 106 1.90 -21.67 -22.05
C SER A 106 0.79 -20.64 -21.81
N PHE A 107 0.79 -19.95 -20.67
CA PHE A 107 -0.16 -18.88 -20.35
C PHE A 107 0.21 -17.52 -20.97
N LEU A 108 1.41 -17.37 -21.51
CA LEU A 108 1.85 -16.17 -22.24
C LEU A 108 1.73 -16.32 -23.76
N GLN A 109 1.33 -17.48 -24.26
CA GLN A 109 1.02 -17.62 -25.68
C GLN A 109 -0.33 -16.95 -25.96
N PRO A 110 -0.37 -15.87 -26.78
CA PRO A 110 -1.62 -15.37 -27.30
C PRO A 110 -2.24 -16.51 -28.14
N ALA A 111 -3.43 -16.94 -27.76
CA ALA A 111 -4.18 -17.96 -28.48
C ALA A 111 -4.29 -17.54 -29.95
N SER A 112 -3.59 -18.25 -30.82
CA SER A 112 -3.70 -18.08 -32.27
C SER A 112 -4.99 -18.78 -32.70
N VAL A 113 -6.11 -18.07 -32.60
CA VAL A 113 -7.45 -18.58 -32.94
C VAL A 113 -7.70 -18.43 -34.45
N PRO A 114 -8.12 -19.49 -35.17
CA PRO A 114 -8.63 -19.36 -36.53
C PRO A 114 -10.01 -18.65 -36.51
N LEU A 115 -10.16 -17.65 -37.39
CA LEU A 115 -11.36 -16.84 -37.61
C LEU A 115 -12.64 -17.71 -37.76
N PRO A 116 -13.76 -17.37 -37.09
CA PRO A 116 -14.87 -16.76 -37.84
C PRO A 116 -15.60 -15.61 -37.11
N THR A 117 -16.05 -14.67 -37.95
CA THR A 117 -16.88 -13.47 -37.77
C THR A 117 -18.07 -13.54 -36.80
N THR A 118 -18.05 -12.79 -35.67
CA THR A 118 -19.17 -11.98 -35.08
C THR A 118 -18.67 -11.14 -33.87
N PRO A 119 -19.39 -10.11 -33.33
CA PRO A 119 -18.78 -8.83 -32.97
C PRO A 119 -18.55 -8.62 -31.46
N GLY A 120 -17.41 -8.00 -31.13
CA GLY A 120 -17.36 -6.99 -30.07
C GLY A 120 -17.15 -7.46 -28.64
N GLN A 121 -16.08 -8.20 -28.36
CA GLN A 121 -15.48 -8.19 -27.03
C GLN A 121 -14.03 -7.75 -27.15
N THR A 122 -13.80 -6.44 -27.00
CA THR A 122 -12.48 -5.86 -26.87
C THR A 122 -11.89 -6.33 -25.54
N ASN A 123 -10.95 -7.28 -25.60
CA ASN A 123 -10.02 -7.53 -24.51
C ASN A 123 -9.14 -6.28 -24.38
N ALA A 124 -9.66 -5.29 -23.65
CA ALA A 124 -8.90 -4.10 -23.28
C ALA A 124 -7.75 -4.56 -22.39
N LEU A 125 -6.52 -4.32 -22.84
CA LEU A 125 -5.32 -4.42 -22.04
C LEU A 125 -5.50 -3.47 -20.86
N ILE A 126 -5.92 -3.99 -19.70
CA ILE A 126 -6.16 -3.16 -18.51
C ILE A 126 -4.79 -2.67 -18.05
N ASN A 127 -4.49 -1.39 -18.34
CA ASN A 127 -3.34 -0.73 -17.77
C ASN A 127 -3.48 -0.80 -16.25
N SER A 128 -2.45 -1.28 -15.55
CA SER A 128 -2.45 -1.43 -14.08
C SER A 128 -2.75 -0.13 -13.31
N ALA A 129 -2.77 1.02 -13.98
CA ALA A 129 -3.14 2.31 -13.41
C ALA A 129 -4.64 2.43 -13.12
N ASP A 130 -5.50 1.78 -13.90
CA ASP A 130 -6.96 1.89 -13.80
C ASP A 130 -7.60 0.83 -12.90
N ILE A 131 -6.80 0.11 -12.11
CA ILE A 131 -7.31 -0.92 -11.22
C ILE A 131 -8.08 -0.21 -10.09
N PRO A 132 -9.41 -0.42 -9.98
CA PRO A 132 -10.18 0.14 -8.89
C PRO A 132 -9.70 -0.45 -7.56
N VAL A 133 -9.84 0.33 -6.49
CA VAL A 133 -9.45 -0.14 -5.14
C VAL A 133 -10.27 -1.39 -4.74
N LEU A 134 -11.53 -1.45 -5.19
CA LEU A 134 -12.44 -2.56 -5.00
C LEU A 134 -12.51 -3.44 -6.27
N PRO A 135 -12.46 -4.78 -6.18
CA PRO A 135 -12.78 -5.64 -7.32
C PRO A 135 -14.19 -5.35 -7.84
N ILE A 136 -14.37 -5.33 -9.17
CA ILE A 136 -15.67 -5.07 -9.82
C ILE A 136 -16.74 -6.09 -9.38
N SER A 137 -16.33 -7.28 -8.95
CA SER A 137 -17.22 -8.34 -8.46
C SER A 137 -17.60 -8.25 -6.99
N ALA A 138 -16.99 -7.36 -6.21
CA ALA A 138 -17.26 -7.25 -4.78
C ALA A 138 -18.56 -6.50 -4.53
N GLN A 139 -19.35 -6.97 -3.55
CA GLN A 139 -20.57 -6.28 -3.14
C GLN A 139 -20.21 -5.02 -2.34
N PRO A 140 -20.90 -3.89 -2.55
CA PRO A 140 -20.73 -2.71 -1.72
C PRO A 140 -21.06 -3.02 -0.25
N GLY A 141 -20.19 -2.57 0.66
CA GLY A 141 -20.45 -2.63 2.10
C GLY A 141 -21.54 -1.64 2.55
N PRO A 142 -21.81 -1.55 3.86
CA PRO A 142 -22.78 -0.60 4.42
C PRO A 142 -22.39 0.85 4.14
N ASP A 143 -23.39 1.73 4.01
CA ASP A 143 -23.13 3.16 3.81
C ASP A 143 -22.59 3.79 5.09
N LEU A 144 -21.39 4.38 5.02
CA LEU A 144 -20.72 5.01 6.13
C LEU A 144 -20.23 6.40 5.71
N SER A 145 -20.32 7.36 6.63
CA SER A 145 -19.64 8.65 6.47
C SER A 145 -18.13 8.44 6.41
N LEU A 146 -17.40 9.32 5.73
CA LEU A 146 -15.95 9.21 5.63
C LEU A 146 -15.27 9.21 7.02
N VAL A 147 -15.78 10.01 7.96
CA VAL A 147 -15.30 10.04 9.36
C VAL A 147 -15.44 8.66 10.01
N ASN A 148 -16.63 8.05 9.93
CA ASN A 148 -16.89 6.74 10.53
C ASN A 148 -16.06 5.64 9.86
N PHE A 149 -15.95 5.69 8.53
CA PHE A 149 -15.10 4.76 7.78
C PHE A 149 -13.64 4.82 8.23
N CYS A 150 -13.06 6.02 8.33
CA CYS A 150 -11.68 6.17 8.80
C CYS A 150 -11.50 5.70 10.24
N ALA A 151 -12.48 5.92 11.12
CA ALA A 151 -12.44 5.46 12.50
C ALA A 151 -12.50 3.94 12.63
N VAL A 152 -13.47 3.29 11.95
CA VAL A 152 -13.68 1.83 11.99
C VAL A 152 -12.43 1.08 11.51
N TYR A 153 -11.83 1.53 10.41
CA TYR A 153 -10.68 0.86 9.80
C TYR A 153 -9.32 1.43 10.23
N ASN A 154 -9.28 2.22 11.31
CA ASN A 154 -8.07 2.82 11.88
C ASN A 154 -7.18 3.53 10.83
N LEU A 155 -7.79 4.27 9.91
CA LEU A 155 -7.07 5.05 8.91
C LEU A 155 -6.50 6.33 9.53
N SER A 156 -5.29 6.71 9.11
CA SER A 156 -4.63 7.90 9.65
C SER A 156 -5.42 9.18 9.34
N PRO A 157 -5.43 10.19 10.22
CA PRO A 157 -6.09 11.48 9.99
C PRO A 157 -5.70 12.17 8.67
N ASP A 158 -4.46 11.99 8.22
CA ASP A 158 -3.98 12.49 6.93
C ASP A 158 -4.77 11.92 5.73
N ILE A 159 -5.20 10.65 5.80
CA ILE A 159 -5.99 10.01 4.75
C ILE A 159 -7.38 10.64 4.73
N HIS A 160 -7.99 10.80 5.90
CA HIS A 160 -9.28 11.46 6.06
C HIS A 160 -9.25 12.89 5.48
N ALA A 161 -8.26 13.70 5.87
CA ALA A 161 -8.14 15.09 5.40
C ALA A 161 -7.99 15.19 3.89
N LYS A 162 -7.11 14.37 3.28
CA LYS A 162 -6.91 14.35 1.83
C LYS A 162 -8.15 13.90 1.06
N LEU A 163 -8.85 12.88 1.55
CA LEU A 163 -10.10 12.43 0.92
C LEU A 163 -11.18 13.51 1.01
N MET A 164 -11.32 14.17 2.15
CA MET A 164 -12.24 15.31 2.31
C MET A 164 -11.90 16.47 1.36
N GLU A 165 -10.61 16.83 1.24
CA GLU A 165 -10.13 17.90 0.34
C GLU A 165 -10.46 17.61 -1.14
N ASN A 166 -10.49 16.33 -1.52
CA ASN A 166 -10.84 15.89 -2.88
C ASN A 166 -12.36 15.60 -3.05
N GLY A 167 -13.19 15.97 -2.08
CA GLY A 167 -14.65 15.88 -2.18
C GLY A 167 -15.25 14.49 -1.88
N TYR A 168 -14.46 13.54 -1.37
CA TYR A 168 -14.99 12.25 -0.93
C TYR A 168 -15.67 12.40 0.44
N MET A 169 -16.97 12.12 0.51
CA MET A 169 -17.77 12.36 1.73
C MET A 169 -18.19 11.06 2.44
N GLY A 170 -18.12 9.91 1.75
CA GLY A 170 -18.56 8.63 2.28
C GLY A 170 -18.18 7.43 1.42
N THR A 171 -18.48 6.23 1.92
CA THR A 171 -18.06 4.96 1.30
C THR A 171 -18.62 4.74 -0.10
N GLN A 172 -19.79 5.31 -0.42
CA GLN A 172 -20.38 5.30 -1.77
C GLN A 172 -19.46 5.96 -2.82
N THR A 173 -18.71 6.99 -2.44
CA THR A 173 -17.73 7.65 -3.33
C THR A 173 -16.38 6.95 -3.31
N ILE A 174 -15.98 6.41 -2.16
CA ILE A 174 -14.68 5.73 -1.98
C ILE A 174 -14.56 4.47 -2.84
N ARG A 175 -15.65 3.71 -3.03
CA ARG A 175 -15.62 2.47 -3.82
C ARG A 175 -15.20 2.66 -5.29
N TYR A 176 -15.34 3.89 -5.81
CA TYR A 176 -15.00 4.23 -7.18
C TYR A 176 -13.56 4.75 -7.34
N ILE A 177 -12.84 4.94 -6.23
CA ILE A 177 -11.47 5.43 -6.28
C ILE A 177 -10.58 4.41 -6.99
N VAL A 178 -9.75 4.89 -7.92
CA VAL A 178 -8.69 4.08 -8.56
C VAL A 178 -7.34 4.33 -7.91
N VAL A 179 -6.42 3.36 -8.05
CA VAL A 179 -5.07 3.48 -7.47
C VAL A 179 -4.30 4.68 -8.04
N LEU A 180 -4.55 5.05 -9.30
CA LEU A 180 -3.92 6.23 -9.91
C LEU A 180 -4.35 7.54 -9.22
N GLU A 181 -5.64 7.73 -8.97
CA GLU A 181 -6.17 8.90 -8.24
C GLU A 181 -5.53 9.03 -6.85
N LEU A 182 -5.36 7.90 -6.13
CA LEU A 182 -4.68 7.93 -4.83
C LEU A 182 -3.20 8.37 -4.96
N LYS A 183 -2.51 8.00 -6.04
CA LYS A 183 -1.15 8.46 -6.30
C LYS A 183 -1.12 9.95 -6.64
N GLU A 184 -2.09 10.43 -7.42
CA GLU A 184 -2.24 11.84 -7.78
C GLU A 184 -2.53 12.72 -6.56
N MET A 185 -3.32 12.21 -5.60
CA MET A 185 -3.50 12.84 -4.27
C MET A 185 -2.22 12.82 -3.42
N GLY A 186 -1.14 12.20 -3.88
CA GLY A 186 0.14 12.13 -3.19
C GLY A 186 0.16 11.14 -2.03
N PHE A 187 -0.65 10.07 -2.08
CA PHE A 187 -0.53 8.97 -1.12
C PHE A 187 0.72 8.14 -1.40
N LYS A 188 1.42 7.75 -0.33
CA LYS A 188 2.54 6.80 -0.41
C LYS A 188 1.99 5.37 -0.50
N ASN A 189 2.77 4.46 -1.08
CA ASN A 189 2.36 3.06 -1.31
C ASN A 189 1.82 2.36 -0.04
N GLY A 190 2.39 2.61 1.14
CA GLY A 190 1.89 2.05 2.40
C GLY A 190 0.47 2.54 2.77
N LYS A 191 0.17 3.82 2.54
CA LYS A 191 -1.18 4.39 2.76
C LYS A 191 -2.18 3.85 1.73
N ILE A 192 -1.76 3.69 0.48
CA ILE A 192 -2.57 3.05 -0.57
C ILE A 192 -2.89 1.60 -0.20
N ALA A 193 -1.91 0.84 0.29
CA ALA A 193 -2.13 -0.53 0.74
C ALA A 193 -3.14 -0.60 1.91
N ALA A 194 -2.99 0.28 2.92
CA ALA A 194 -3.94 0.38 4.02
C ALA A 194 -5.36 0.71 3.53
N MET A 195 -5.50 1.64 2.57
CA MET A 195 -6.79 1.99 1.96
C MET A 195 -7.42 0.79 1.23
N LYS A 196 -6.63 0.02 0.46
CA LYS A 196 -7.12 -1.19 -0.21
C LYS A 196 -7.61 -2.25 0.77
N VAL A 197 -6.90 -2.44 1.88
CA VAL A 197 -7.31 -3.39 2.93
C VAL A 197 -8.61 -2.93 3.59
N ALA A 198 -8.71 -1.65 3.97
CA ALA A 198 -9.92 -1.10 4.58
C ALA A 198 -11.15 -1.23 3.66
N VAL A 199 -11.00 -0.90 2.38
CA VAL A 199 -12.09 -1.03 1.39
C VAL A 199 -12.48 -2.50 1.17
N ALA A 200 -11.52 -3.43 1.17
CA ALA A 200 -11.81 -4.86 1.07
C ALA A 200 -12.56 -5.39 2.30
N GLN A 201 -12.13 -5.02 3.51
CA GLN A 201 -12.81 -5.41 4.75
C GLN A 201 -14.22 -4.85 4.82
N TRP A 202 -14.39 -3.58 4.45
CA TRP A 202 -15.69 -2.94 4.33
C TRP A 202 -16.63 -3.65 3.37
N ALA A 203 -16.14 -4.05 2.20
CA ALA A 203 -16.92 -4.79 1.21
C ALA A 203 -17.38 -6.17 1.71
N ASN A 204 -16.55 -6.82 2.54
CA ASN A 204 -16.86 -8.12 3.12
C ASN A 204 -17.79 -8.04 4.33
N GLY A 205 -18.14 -6.83 4.79
CA GLY A 205 -18.95 -6.64 5.99
C GLY A 205 -18.21 -6.95 7.30
N GLU A 206 -16.87 -6.99 7.26
CA GLU A 206 -16.04 -7.12 8.46
C GLU A 206 -15.95 -5.74 9.14
N MET A 207 -16.62 -5.61 10.29
CA MET A 207 -16.58 -4.44 11.18
C MET A 207 -16.20 -4.88 12.60
#